data_AF-A0A7W0JZ94-F1
#
_entry.id   AF-A0A7W0JZ94-F1
#
_cell.length_a   1.000
_cell.length_b   1.000
_cell.length_c   1.000
_cell.angle_alpha   90.00
_cell.angle_beta   90.00
_cell.angle_gamma   90.00
#
_symmetry.space_group_name_H-M   'P 1'
#
loop_
_entity.id
_entity.type
_entity.pdbx_description
1 polymer ?
#
loop_
_entity_poly.entity_id
_entity_poly.type
_entity_poly.pdbx_seq_one_letter_code
_entity_poly.pdbx_strand_id
1 'polypeptide(L)'
;MALAAVAAFLGAFVQSTTGFGFALVLSPALFAVMEPVEAVMALIVLGLALSLLVLFERGRPEHVDWRALVPILLASLPGLAVGAVALTQLSKEVLQVAVGVA
;
A
#
# COMPACT_ATOMS: atom_id res chain seq x y z
N MET A 1 14.28 -0.59 -11.84
CA MET A 1 13.23 -1.58 -12.17
C MET A 1 13.40 -2.93 -11.47
N ALA A 2 14.57 -3.58 -11.52
CA ALA A 2 14.78 -4.85 -10.79
C ALA A 2 14.48 -4.74 -9.28
N LEU A 3 14.91 -3.66 -8.62
CA LEU A 3 14.63 -3.41 -7.21
C LEU A 3 13.13 -3.39 -6.89
N ALA A 4 12.33 -2.67 -7.68
CA ALA A 4 10.89 -2.60 -7.51
C ALA A 4 10.22 -3.97 -7.68
N ALA A 5 10.65 -4.76 -8.67
CA ALA A 5 10.12 -6.09 -8.90
C ALA A 5 10.44 -7.05 -7.73
N VAL A 6 11.69 -7.03 -7.24
CA VAL A 6 12.11 -7.84 -6.08
C VAL A 6 11.34 -7.41 -4.82
N ALA A 7 11.23 -6.11 -4.56
CA ALA A 7 10.50 -5.60 -3.42
C ALA A 7 8.99 -5.92 -3.50
N ALA A 8 8.40 -5.85 -4.70
CA ALA A 8 7.00 -6.21 -4.90
C ALA A 8 6.76 -7.71 -4.66
N PHE A 9 7.67 -8.56 -5.13
CA PHE A 9 7.63 -10.00 -4.88
C PHE A 9 7.75 -10.30 -3.38
N LEU A 10 8.75 -9.73 -2.71
CA LEU A 10 8.95 -9.92 -1.26
C LEU A 10 7.78 -9.38 -0.45
N GLY A 11 7.29 -8.19 -0.77
CA GLY A 11 6.12 -7.61 -0.14
C GLY A 11 4.88 -8.47 -0.33
N ALA A 12 4.70 -9.03 -1.53
CA ALA A 12 3.56 -9.90 -1.81
C ALA A 12 3.64 -11.22 -1.04
N PHE A 13 4.84 -11.79 -0.93
CA PHE A 13 5.12 -12.96 -0.12
C PHE A 13 4.85 -12.71 1.38
N VAL A 14 5.26 -11.55 1.90
CA VAL A 14 4.99 -11.15 3.29
C VAL A 14 3.48 -10.98 3.52
N GLN A 15 2.77 -10.30 2.62
CA GLN A 15 1.32 -10.12 2.77
C GLN A 15 0.53 -11.44 2.61
N SER A 16 0.92 -12.35 1.71
CA SER A 16 0.21 -13.62 1.57
C SER A 16 0.38 -14.53 2.78
N THR A 17 1.49 -14.40 3.50
CA THR A 17 1.78 -15.19 4.70
C THR A 17 1.23 -14.57 5.98
N THR A 18 1.24 -13.24 6.12
CA THR A 18 0.85 -12.53 7.35
C THR A 18 -0.51 -11.84 7.28
N GLY A 19 -1.04 -11.62 6.08
CA GLY A 19 -2.23 -10.81 5.82
C GLY A 19 -1.99 -9.30 5.69
N PHE A 20 -0.76 -8.80 5.91
CA PHE A 20 -0.43 -7.36 5.83
C PHE A 20 1.03 -7.12 5.41
N GLY A 21 1.46 -5.85 5.30
CA GLY A 21 2.89 -5.51 5.21
C GLY A 21 3.47 -5.38 3.79
N PHE A 22 2.68 -5.58 2.73
CA PHE A 22 3.11 -5.34 1.35
C PHE A 22 3.68 -3.93 1.15
N ALA A 23 2.94 -2.92 1.59
CA ALA A 23 3.36 -1.52 1.45
C ALA A 23 4.62 -1.21 2.27
N LEU A 24 4.84 -1.85 3.42
CA LEU A 24 6.03 -1.63 4.25
C LEU A 24 7.31 -2.07 3.51
N VAL A 25 7.25 -3.19 2.79
CA VAL A 25 8.38 -3.69 2.02
C VAL A 25 8.55 -2.90 0.71
N LEU A 26 7.45 -2.64 0.01
CA LEU A 26 7.51 -2.06 -1.33
C LEU A 26 7.78 -0.55 -1.33
N SER A 27 7.28 0.18 -0.33
CA SER A 27 7.33 1.64 -0.33
C SER A 27 8.75 2.24 -0.38
N PRO A 28 9.72 1.87 0.48
CA PRO A 28 11.07 2.43 0.38
C PRO A 28 11.73 2.13 -0.98
N ALA A 29 11.47 0.95 -1.54
CA ALA A 29 12.00 0.55 -2.85
C ALA A 29 11.42 1.39 -4.00
N LEU A 30 10.11 1.68 -3.98
CA LEU A 30 9.49 2.51 -5.02
C LEU A 30 9.90 3.97 -4.89
N PHE A 31 9.91 4.53 -3.68
CA PHE A 31 10.37 5.89 -3.45
C PHE A 31 11.84 6.10 -3.84
N ALA A 32 12.68 5.06 -3.77
CA ALA A 32 14.07 5.12 -4.21
C ALA A 32 14.24 5.17 -5.74
N VAL A 33 13.26 4.70 -6.53
CA VAL A 33 13.42 4.52 -7.99
C VAL A 33 12.37 5.23 -8.85
N MET A 34 11.37 5.85 -8.24
CA MET A 34 10.27 6.58 -8.90
C MET A 34 10.09 7.97 -8.30
N GLU A 35 9.29 8.79 -8.97
CA GLU A 35 8.79 10.03 -8.38
C GLU A 35 7.73 9.73 -7.30
N PRO A 36 7.59 10.58 -6.26
CA PRO A 36 6.70 10.32 -5.12
C PRO A 36 5.26 9.98 -5.53
N VAL A 37 4.71 10.72 -6.48
CA VAL A 37 3.34 10.51 -6.96
C VAL A 37 3.19 9.15 -7.64
N GLU A 38 4.15 8.78 -8.49
CA GLU A 38 4.15 7.48 -9.17
C GLU A 38 4.31 6.33 -8.17
N ALA A 39 5.21 6.48 -7.19
CA ALA A 39 5.44 5.50 -6.14
C ALA A 39 4.17 5.25 -5.31
N VAL A 40 3.49 6.30 -4.86
CA VAL A 40 2.25 6.18 -4.09
C VAL A 40 1.13 5.56 -4.93
N MET A 41 0.98 5.98 -6.18
CA MET A 41 -0.02 5.40 -7.08
C MET A 41 0.21 3.90 -7.29
N ALA A 42 1.47 3.50 -7.53
CA ALA A 42 1.82 2.09 -7.67
C ALA A 42 1.56 1.30 -6.37
N LEU A 43 1.88 1.86 -5.19
CA LEU A 43 1.58 1.24 -3.89
C LEU A 43 0.09 0.99 -3.70
N ILE A 44 -0.74 2.00 -3.97
CA ILE A 44 -2.19 1.91 -3.80
C ILE A 44 -2.78 0.88 -4.76
N VAL A 45 -2.44 0.96 -6.05
CA VAL A 45 -3.00 0.06 -7.07
C VAL A 45 -2.59 -1.39 -6.82
N LEU A 46 -1.29 -1.64 -6.62
CA LEU A 46 -0.78 -2.99 -6.39
C LEU A 46 -1.24 -3.55 -5.04
N GLY A 47 -1.22 -2.74 -3.99
CA GLY A 47 -1.66 -3.15 -2.66
C GLY A 47 -3.15 -3.47 -2.61
N LEU A 48 -3.98 -2.68 -3.29
CA LEU A 48 -5.40 -2.98 -3.43
C LEU A 48 -5.61 -4.26 -4.25
N ALA A 49 -4.95 -4.41 -5.39
CA ALA A 49 -5.06 -5.61 -6.22
C ALA A 49 -4.68 -6.87 -5.43
N LEU A 50 -3.57 -6.83 -4.69
CA LEU A 50 -3.12 -7.95 -3.86
C LEU A 50 -4.08 -8.23 -2.71
N SER A 51 -4.61 -7.18 -2.06
CA SER A 51 -5.61 -7.35 -0.99
C SER A 51 -6.90 -7.97 -1.51
N LEU A 52 -7.35 -7.60 -2.72
CA LEU A 52 -8.51 -8.21 -3.36
C LEU A 52 -8.23 -9.66 -3.77
N LEU A 53 -7.05 -9.95 -4.31
CA LEU A 53 -6.61 -11.33 -4.59
C LEU A 53 -6.68 -12.18 -3.33
N VAL A 54 -6.05 -11.75 -2.23
CA VAL A 54 -6.07 -12.46 -0.95
C VAL A 54 -7.49 -12.63 -0.42
N LEU A 55 -8.34 -11.59 -0.55
CA LEU A 55 -9.73 -11.63 -0.12
C LEU A 55 -10.57 -12.65 -0.90
N PHE A 56 -10.37 -12.74 -2.23
CA PHE A 56 -11.19 -13.56 -3.11
C PHE A 56 -10.61 -14.94 -3.43
N GLU A 57 -9.33 -15.19 -3.18
CA GLU A 57 -8.66 -16.46 -3.50
C GLU A 57 -9.32 -17.68 -2.84
N ARG A 58 -9.87 -17.50 -1.63
CA ARG A 58 -10.58 -18.58 -0.92
C ARG A 58 -12.05 -18.73 -1.32
N GLY A 59 -12.60 -17.83 -2.14
CA GLY A 59 -13.98 -17.91 -2.66
C GLY A 59 -15.08 -17.83 -1.59
N ARG A 60 -14.80 -17.23 -0.41
CA ARG A 60 -15.72 -17.19 0.74
C ARG A 60 -16.03 -15.77 1.23
N PRO A 61 -16.57 -14.89 0.37
CA PRO A 61 -16.91 -13.52 0.75
C PRO A 61 -17.98 -13.46 1.85
N GLU A 62 -18.71 -14.54 2.12
CA GLU A 62 -19.68 -14.61 3.21
C GLU A 62 -19.05 -14.55 4.62
N HIS A 63 -17.74 -14.78 4.75
CA HIS A 63 -17.02 -14.66 6.04
C HIS A 63 -16.48 -13.25 6.29
N VAL A 64 -16.70 -12.31 5.36
CA VAL A 64 -16.28 -10.93 5.51
C VAL A 64 -17.30 -10.20 6.39
N ASP A 65 -16.84 -9.67 7.52
CA ASP A 65 -17.67 -8.80 8.35
C ASP A 65 -17.77 -7.40 7.71
N TRP A 66 -18.74 -7.25 6.81
CA TRP A 66 -19.02 -5.99 6.14
C TRP A 66 -19.43 -4.86 7.10
N ARG A 67 -19.98 -5.19 8.28
CA ARG A 67 -20.37 -4.21 9.28
C ARG A 67 -19.16 -3.60 9.98
N ALA A 68 -18.07 -4.35 10.09
CA ALA A 68 -16.78 -3.82 10.56
C ALA A 68 -15.98 -3.16 9.42
N LEU A 69 -15.97 -3.74 8.22
CA LEU A 69 -15.16 -3.27 7.10
C LEU A 69 -15.59 -1.89 6.58
N VAL A 70 -16.90 -1.65 6.38
CA VAL A 70 -17.39 -0.40 5.78
C VAL A 70 -17.05 0.84 6.62
N PRO A 71 -17.27 0.86 7.96
CA PRO A 71 -16.84 1.98 8.79
C PRO A 71 -15.33 2.24 8.73
N ILE A 72 -14.50 1.19 8.68
CA ILE A 72 -13.04 1.33 8.56
C ILE A 72 -12.67 1.99 7.22
N LEU A 73 -13.30 1.57 6.12
CA LEU A 73 -13.07 2.17 4.80
C LEU A 73 -13.52 3.63 4.77
N LEU A 74 -14.67 3.97 5.37
CA LEU A 74 -15.14 5.35 5.44
C LEU A 74 -14.21 6.22 6.30
N ALA A 75 -13.75 5.70 7.43
CA ALA A 75 -12.79 6.38 8.29
C ALA A 75 -11.42 6.57 7.62
N SER A 76 -11.09 5.76 6.60
CA SER A 76 -9.84 5.89 5.83
C SER A 76 -9.86 7.06 4.84
N LEU A 77 -11.04 7.51 4.39
CA LEU A 77 -11.19 8.60 3.42
C LEU A 77 -10.54 9.92 3.84
N PRO A 78 -10.75 10.44 5.08
CA PRO A 78 -10.06 11.65 5.51
C PRO A 78 -8.55 11.46 5.57
N GLY A 79 -8.06 10.29 5.99
CA GLY A 79 -6.63 9.98 5.98
C GLY A 79 -6.05 9.99 4.56
N LEU A 80 -6.78 9.45 3.59
CA LEU A 80 -6.40 9.46 2.17
C LEU A 80 -6.34 10.89 1.62
N ALA A 81 -7.34 11.73 1.95
CA ALA A 81 -7.35 13.14 1.54
C ALA A 81 -6.16 13.91 2.13
N VAL A 82 -5.89 13.73 3.42
CA VAL A 82 -4.73 14.36 4.09
C VAL A 82 -3.41 13.88 3.46
N GLY A 83 -3.28 12.57 3.22
CA GLY A 83 -2.10 12.00 2.56
C GLY A 83 -1.89 12.52 1.15
N ALA A 84 -2.95 12.69 0.36
CA ALA A 84 -2.88 13.26 -0.98
C ALA A 84 -2.43 14.73 -0.98
N VAL A 85 -2.91 15.52 -0.02
CA VAL A 85 -2.44 16.91 0.16
C VAL A 85 -0.97 16.94 0.62
N ALA A 86 -0.59 16.07 1.56
CA ALA A 86 0.80 15.98 2.01
C ALA A 86 1.75 15.62 0.86
N LEU A 87 1.33 14.73 -0.03
CA LEU A 87 2.11 14.30 -1.20
C LEU A 87 2.41 15.43 -2.18
N THR A 88 1.53 16.42 -2.30
CA THR A 88 1.75 17.58 -3.20
C THR A 88 2.53 18.71 -2.54
N GLN A 89 2.62 18.72 -1.20
CA GLN A 89 3.24 19.79 -0.43
C GLN A 89 4.65 19.43 0.09
N LEU A 90 4.95 18.15 0.23
CA LEU A 90 6.23 17.66 0.77
C LEU A 90 7.22 17.35 -0.37
N SER A 91 8.50 17.60 -0.11
CA SER A 91 9.56 17.24 -1.07
C SER A 91 9.80 15.72 -1.10
N LYS A 92 10.37 15.25 -2.21
CA LYS A 92 10.71 13.84 -2.42
C LYS A 92 11.62 13.30 -1.30
N GLU A 93 12.58 14.09 -0.86
CA GLU A 93 13.55 13.71 0.18
C GLU A 93 12.86 13.50 1.52
N VAL A 94 11.93 14.40 1.89
CA VAL A 94 11.17 14.28 3.14
C VAL A 94 10.30 13.03 3.11
N LEU A 95 9.63 12.77 1.99
CA LEU A 95 8.80 11.56 1.82
C LEU A 95 9.66 10.28 1.85
N GLN A 96 10.81 10.28 1.19
CA GLN A 96 11.75 9.15 1.19
C GLN A 96 12.25 8.81 2.60
N VAL A 97 12.66 9.82 3.37
CA VAL A 97 13.14 9.62 4.75
C VAL A 97 11.99 9.17 5.65
N ALA A 98 10.82 9.80 5.55
CA ALA A 98 9.66 9.45 6.36
C ALA A 98 9.24 7.98 6.14
N VAL A 99 9.18 7.56 4.87
CA VAL A 99 8.82 6.19 4.49
C VAL A 99 9.91 5.19 4.85
N GLY A 100 11.19 5.57 4.75
CA GLY A 100 12.30 4.68 5.07
C GLY A 100 12.51 4.42 6.57
N VAL A 101 12.01 5.30 7.44
CA VAL A 101 12.15 5.19 8.90
C VAL A 101 10.92 4.54 9.57
N ALA A 102 9.74 4.67 8.96
CA ALA A 102 8.49 4.06 9.45
C ALA A 102 8.52 2.53 9.34
#